data_AF-A0A7S0IE53-F1
#
_entry.id   AF-A0A7S0IE53-F1
#
_cell.length_a   1.000
_cell.length_b   1.000
_cell.length_c   1.000
_cell.angle_alpha   90.00
_cell.angle_beta   90.00
_cell.angle_gamma   90.00
#
_symmetry.space_group_name_H-M   'P 1'
#
loop_
_entity.id
_entity.type
_entity.pdbx_description
1 polymer ?
#
loop_
_entity_poly.entity_id
_entity_poly.type
_entity_poly.pdbx_seq_one_letter_code
_entity_poly.pdbx_strand_id
1 'polypeptide(L)'
;AMAAAGGAMRTVTARVEARVGIAGGRLEPADGADASWTGDGRTQGGGEWTVGGTLKGTTTRADDLKVRFWNLWGGSSECRRAVTQSPRGSAFRDPARMEAAVTRLDRYVPFIDVPMLLHRAPPLLEMDTETLVRRVAGLKLALRGGDLGAVLGLAPGLLLASADEANAAVAEVRREVKLAREERLQPPLRQGSAQEQRAVYEATVCIVKAGGAESLLKRAERKMKKQRVVLLTERTSPH
;
A
#
# COMPACT_ATOMS: atom_id res chain seq x y z
N ALA A 1 23.86 48.13 20.26
CA ALA A 1 23.14 47.16 21.09
C ALA A 1 21.88 46.73 20.32
N MET A 2 21.71 45.42 20.12
CA MET A 2 20.64 44.77 19.36
C MET A 2 19.35 44.68 20.20
N ALA A 3 18.19 44.85 19.56
CA ALA A 3 16.90 44.27 19.98
C ALA A 3 16.00 44.19 18.73
N ALA A 4 16.07 43.07 18.01
CA ALA A 4 15.11 41.95 18.06
C ALA A 4 13.81 42.23 17.27
N ALA A 5 13.87 41.98 15.96
CA ALA A 5 12.73 41.89 15.06
C ALA A 5 12.17 40.46 15.07
N GLY A 6 10.99 40.27 15.67
CA GLY A 6 10.22 39.02 15.58
C GLY A 6 9.35 39.01 14.32
N GLY A 7 9.87 38.46 13.23
CA GLY A 7 9.13 38.25 11.98
C GLY A 7 8.29 36.98 12.02
N ALA A 8 6.97 37.10 12.21
CA ALA A 8 6.02 36.02 12.00
C ALA A 8 5.70 35.89 10.51
N MET A 9 6.28 34.87 9.89
CA MET A 9 6.13 34.51 8.48
C MET A 9 4.72 33.93 8.24
N ARG A 10 3.81 34.73 7.67
CA ARG A 10 2.49 34.28 7.20
C ARG A 10 2.65 33.61 5.83
N THR A 11 2.73 32.29 5.80
CA THR A 11 2.66 31.52 4.55
C THR A 11 1.21 31.41 4.08
N VAL A 12 0.89 32.18 3.04
CA VAL A 12 -0.33 32.05 2.25
C VAL A 12 -0.14 30.90 1.26
N THR A 13 -0.81 29.78 1.45
CA THR A 13 -0.90 28.73 0.42
C THR A 13 -2.20 28.94 -0.37
N ALA A 14 -2.08 29.53 -1.55
CA ALA A 14 -3.13 29.59 -2.55
C ALA A 14 -3.45 28.17 -3.05
N ARG A 15 -4.71 27.73 -2.86
CA ARG A 15 -5.23 26.48 -3.41
C ARG A 15 -5.79 26.78 -4.80
N VAL A 16 -5.12 26.26 -5.82
CA VAL A 16 -5.60 26.31 -7.21
C VAL A 16 -6.75 25.32 -7.35
N GLU A 17 -7.99 25.82 -7.35
CA GLU A 17 -9.16 25.08 -7.80
C GLU A 17 -9.24 25.15 -9.33
N ALA A 18 -8.87 24.08 -10.01
CA ALA A 18 -9.24 23.89 -11.41
C ALA A 18 -10.72 23.46 -11.46
N ARG A 19 -11.63 24.43 -11.68
CA ARG A 19 -13.03 24.16 -12.03
C ARG A 19 -13.13 23.98 -13.53
N VAL A 20 -13.41 22.75 -13.98
CA VAL A 20 -13.98 22.51 -15.31
C VAL A 20 -15.49 22.46 -15.13
N GLY A 21 -16.17 23.45 -15.67
CA GLY A 21 -17.63 23.54 -15.66
C GLY A 21 -18.25 22.63 -16.72
N ILE A 22 -19.36 21.99 -16.35
CA ILE A 22 -20.41 21.61 -17.29
C ILE A 22 -21.71 22.15 -16.71
N ALA A 23 -22.31 23.08 -17.45
CA ALA A 23 -23.59 23.69 -17.15
C ALA A 23 -24.73 22.85 -17.73
N GLY A 24 -25.86 22.85 -17.03
CA GLY A 24 -27.20 22.73 -17.63
C GLY A 24 -27.91 21.39 -17.43
N GLY A 25 -28.97 21.39 -16.63
CA GLY A 25 -30.00 20.35 -16.66
C GLY A 25 -30.61 20.02 -15.31
N ARG A 26 -31.59 20.83 -14.87
CA ARG A 26 -32.49 20.52 -13.77
C ARG A 26 -33.48 19.43 -14.22
N LEU A 27 -33.72 18.41 -13.39
CA LEU A 27 -35.02 17.73 -13.12
C LEU A 27 -34.80 16.53 -12.19
N GLU A 28 -35.19 16.68 -10.92
CA GLU A 28 -35.75 15.59 -10.11
C GLU A 28 -37.19 15.32 -10.64
N PRO A 29 -37.81 14.13 -10.50
CA PRO A 29 -37.72 13.30 -9.29
C PRO A 29 -37.77 11.76 -9.43
N ALA A 30 -37.41 11.12 -8.31
CA ALA A 30 -38.03 9.95 -7.66
C ALA A 30 -37.96 8.53 -8.27
N ASP A 31 -37.63 7.62 -7.34
CA ASP A 31 -38.00 6.21 -7.21
C ASP A 31 -37.37 5.17 -8.16
N GLY A 32 -36.50 4.35 -7.55
CA GLY A 32 -36.18 3.00 -8.02
C GLY A 32 -35.04 2.92 -9.02
N ALA A 33 -33.79 2.97 -8.55
CA ALA A 33 -32.66 2.51 -9.34
C ALA A 33 -31.76 1.61 -8.47
N ASP A 34 -31.67 0.36 -8.91
CA ASP A 34 -30.83 -0.70 -8.37
C ASP A 34 -29.46 -0.18 -7.92
N ALA A 35 -29.21 -0.24 -6.63
CA ALA A 35 -27.86 -0.14 -6.08
C ALA A 35 -27.07 -1.36 -6.57
N SER A 36 -26.47 -1.23 -7.75
CA SER A 36 -25.43 -2.11 -8.25
C SER A 36 -24.34 -2.24 -7.19
N TRP A 37 -24.39 -3.35 -6.46
CA TRP A 37 -23.49 -3.63 -5.36
C TRP A 37 -22.12 -3.98 -5.93
N THR A 38 -21.13 -3.08 -5.78
CA THR A 38 -19.74 -3.50 -5.95
C THR A 38 -19.41 -4.40 -4.76
N GLY A 39 -19.00 -5.65 -5.03
CA GLY A 39 -18.69 -6.65 -4.01
C GLY A 39 -17.54 -6.29 -3.04
N ASP A 40 -17.08 -5.04 -3.04
CA ASP A 40 -16.14 -4.45 -2.11
C ASP A 40 -16.79 -3.55 -1.05
N GLY A 41 -18.09 -3.23 -1.15
CA GLY A 41 -18.83 -2.40 -0.19
C GLY A 41 -18.74 -0.89 -0.42
N ARG A 42 -18.26 -0.45 -1.59
CA ARG A 42 -18.27 0.98 -1.97
C ARG A 42 -19.58 1.39 -2.62
N THR A 43 -19.99 2.64 -2.43
CA THR A 43 -20.96 3.29 -3.33
C THR A 43 -20.26 3.74 -4.62
N GLN A 44 -20.95 3.62 -5.75
CA GLN A 44 -20.46 4.08 -7.05
C GLN A 44 -20.40 5.63 -7.02
N GLY A 45 -19.22 6.17 -6.74
CA GLY A 45 -19.03 7.60 -6.43
C GLY A 45 -17.77 7.89 -5.61
N GLY A 46 -17.14 6.87 -5.03
CA GLY A 46 -15.74 6.96 -4.57
C GLY A 46 -15.51 7.78 -3.30
N GLY A 47 -16.39 7.69 -2.31
CA GLY A 47 -16.13 8.37 -1.02
C GLY A 47 -16.81 7.77 0.20
N GLU A 48 -18.01 7.20 0.05
CA GLU A 48 -18.83 6.83 1.21
C GLU A 48 -19.04 5.31 1.31
N TRP A 49 -18.67 4.76 2.46
CA TRP A 49 -18.77 3.34 2.79
C TRP A 49 -20.03 3.11 3.61
N THR A 50 -21.07 2.53 3.00
CA THR A 50 -22.25 2.07 3.73
C THR A 50 -22.00 0.66 4.23
N VAL A 51 -21.76 0.53 5.53
CA VAL A 51 -21.71 -0.78 6.20
C VAL A 51 -23.15 -1.27 6.37
N GLY A 52 -23.50 -2.39 5.75
CA GLY A 52 -24.77 -3.06 6.01
C GLY A 52 -24.83 -3.51 7.47
N GLY A 53 -25.67 -2.86 8.28
CA GLY A 53 -25.98 -3.27 9.66
C GLY A 53 -25.65 -2.26 10.76
N THR A 54 -25.14 -1.06 10.46
CA THR A 54 -24.92 -0.04 11.49
C THR A 54 -26.24 0.65 11.85
N LEU A 55 -26.69 0.47 13.11
CA LEU A 55 -27.66 1.35 13.74
C LEU A 55 -27.22 2.80 13.53
N LYS A 56 -28.10 3.61 12.92
CA LYS A 56 -27.88 5.00 12.56
C LYS A 56 -27.28 5.81 13.73
N GLY A 57 -26.08 6.38 13.54
CA GLY A 57 -25.84 7.76 13.96
C GLY A 57 -24.81 8.10 15.04
N THR A 58 -23.89 7.21 15.47
CA THR A 58 -22.88 7.57 16.50
C THR A 58 -21.48 6.98 16.35
N THR A 59 -21.17 6.24 15.28
CA THR A 59 -19.86 5.58 15.16
C THR A 59 -18.78 6.53 14.64
N THR A 60 -17.62 6.54 15.31
CA THR A 60 -16.45 7.29 14.81
C THR A 60 -15.76 6.50 13.70
N ARG A 61 -14.97 7.16 12.83
CA ARG A 61 -14.12 6.46 11.83
C ARG A 61 -13.31 5.33 12.47
N ALA A 62 -12.79 5.55 13.68
CA ALA A 62 -12.02 4.54 14.39
C ALA A 62 -12.87 3.32 14.77
N ASP A 63 -14.13 3.51 15.14
CA ASP A 63 -15.04 2.41 15.49
C ASP A 63 -15.49 1.65 14.24
N ASP A 64 -15.77 2.35 13.13
CA ASP A 64 -16.08 1.71 11.85
C ASP A 64 -14.92 0.83 11.36
N LEU A 65 -13.68 1.31 11.51
CA LEU A 65 -12.48 0.54 11.15
C LEU A 65 -12.34 -0.74 12.00
N LYS A 66 -12.60 -0.66 13.31
CA LYS A 66 -12.54 -1.84 14.21
C LYS A 66 -13.62 -2.86 13.84
N VAL A 67 -14.86 -2.41 13.65
CA VAL A 67 -15.98 -3.29 13.25
C VAL A 67 -15.65 -3.99 11.93
N ARG A 68 -15.19 -3.24 10.93
CA ARG A 68 -14.81 -3.80 9.63
C ARG A 68 -13.63 -4.77 9.74
N PHE A 69 -12.63 -4.44 10.55
CA PHE A 69 -11.50 -5.33 10.81
C PHE A 69 -11.96 -6.65 11.42
N TRP A 70 -12.80 -6.64 12.45
CA TRP A 70 -13.28 -7.87 13.08
C TRP A 70 -14.19 -8.70 12.17
N ASN A 71 -15.01 -8.06 11.32
CA ASN A 71 -15.81 -8.75 10.31
C ASN A 71 -14.93 -9.51 9.31
N LEU A 72 -13.83 -8.90 8.84
CA LEU A 72 -12.86 -9.56 7.96
C LEU A 72 -12.09 -10.65 8.72
N TRP A 73 -11.58 -10.32 9.91
CA TRP A 73 -10.74 -11.20 10.73
C TRP A 73 -11.46 -12.50 11.11
N GLY A 74 -12.70 -12.39 11.60
CA GLY A 74 -13.49 -13.55 12.03
C GLY A 74 -13.82 -14.53 10.89
N GLY A 75 -14.01 -14.01 9.67
CA GLY A 75 -14.28 -14.81 8.47
C GLY A 75 -13.07 -15.62 7.96
N SER A 76 -11.86 -15.20 8.30
CA SER A 76 -10.62 -15.71 7.72
C SER A 76 -10.08 -16.98 8.38
N SER A 77 -9.89 -18.04 7.60
CA SER A 77 -9.20 -19.24 8.08
C SER A 77 -7.74 -18.97 8.42
N GLU A 78 -7.07 -18.08 7.70
CA GLU A 78 -5.67 -17.70 7.94
C GLU A 78 -5.50 -16.93 9.24
N CYS A 79 -6.41 -15.99 9.53
CA CYS A 79 -6.40 -15.27 10.81
C CYS A 79 -6.66 -16.22 11.98
N ARG A 80 -7.62 -17.14 11.85
CA ARG A 80 -7.86 -18.19 12.86
C ARG A 80 -6.62 -19.04 13.09
N ARG A 81 -5.93 -19.45 12.01
CA ARG A 81 -4.66 -20.20 12.09
C ARG A 81 -3.56 -19.39 12.78
N ALA A 82 -3.45 -18.09 12.50
CA ALA A 82 -2.48 -17.22 13.17
C ALA A 82 -2.73 -17.19 14.69
N VAL A 83 -3.99 -17.04 15.14
CA VAL A 83 -4.33 -17.06 16.57
C VAL A 83 -3.99 -18.41 17.23
N THR A 84 -4.32 -19.54 16.58
CA THR A 84 -4.10 -20.87 17.17
C THR A 84 -2.63 -21.25 17.27
N GLN A 85 -1.82 -20.87 16.28
CA GLN A 85 -0.38 -21.14 16.25
C GLN A 85 0.43 -20.21 17.16
N SER A 86 -0.18 -19.11 17.62
CA SER A 86 0.52 -18.10 18.41
C SER A 86 0.58 -18.42 19.90
N PRO A 87 1.69 -18.08 20.58
CA PRO A 87 1.85 -18.29 22.02
C PRO A 87 0.89 -17.41 22.82
N ARG A 88 0.71 -17.75 24.10
CA ARG A 88 0.03 -16.86 25.06
C ARG A 88 0.79 -15.53 25.16
N GLY A 89 0.06 -14.42 25.21
CA GLY A 89 0.64 -13.07 25.22
C GLY A 89 1.05 -12.53 23.84
N SER A 90 0.81 -13.27 22.75
CA SER A 90 1.00 -12.73 21.40
C SER A 90 0.04 -11.59 21.08
N ALA A 91 0.38 -10.78 20.08
CA ALA A 91 -0.48 -9.71 19.58
C ALA A 91 -1.87 -10.22 19.16
N PHE A 92 -1.93 -11.46 18.65
CA PHE A 92 -3.16 -12.09 18.15
C PHE A 92 -4.16 -12.52 19.23
N ARG A 93 -3.74 -12.50 20.50
CA ARG A 93 -4.60 -12.85 21.64
C ARG A 93 -4.97 -11.63 22.50
N ASP A 94 -4.66 -10.43 22.01
CA ASP A 94 -4.97 -9.17 22.67
C ASP A 94 -5.81 -8.29 21.71
N PRO A 95 -7.16 -8.33 21.84
CA PRO A 95 -8.05 -7.55 20.98
C PRO A 95 -7.76 -6.04 21.03
N ALA A 96 -7.45 -5.50 22.20
CA ALA A 96 -7.19 -4.08 22.37
C ALA A 96 -5.91 -3.66 21.63
N ARG A 97 -4.87 -4.50 21.68
CA ARG A 97 -3.63 -4.26 20.92
C ARG A 97 -3.86 -4.33 19.40
N MET A 98 -4.69 -5.26 18.92
CA MET A 98 -5.03 -5.37 17.50
C MET A 98 -5.81 -4.15 17.00
N GLU A 99 -6.83 -3.72 17.74
CA GLU A 99 -7.59 -2.50 17.41
C GLU A 99 -6.72 -1.24 17.44
N ALA A 100 -5.82 -1.13 18.42
CA ALA A 100 -4.86 -0.04 18.49
C ALA A 100 -3.87 -0.06 17.31
N ALA A 101 -3.50 -1.24 16.78
CA ALA A 101 -2.66 -1.34 15.59
C ALA A 101 -3.40 -0.86 14.35
N VAL A 102 -4.66 -1.29 14.14
CA VAL A 102 -5.51 -0.86 13.01
C VAL A 102 -5.67 0.66 13.00
N THR A 103 -6.10 1.23 14.12
CA THR A 103 -6.40 2.67 14.21
C THR A 103 -5.15 3.55 14.12
N ARG A 104 -4.03 3.13 14.73
CA ARG A 104 -2.76 3.86 14.61
C ARG A 104 -2.22 3.81 13.19
N LEU A 105 -2.26 2.66 12.54
CA LEU A 105 -1.75 2.54 11.17
C LEU A 105 -2.61 3.37 10.20
N ASP A 106 -3.94 3.35 10.31
CA ASP A 106 -4.84 4.17 9.47
C ASP A 106 -4.51 5.67 9.59
N ARG A 107 -4.15 6.13 10.80
CA ARG A 107 -3.75 7.53 11.02
C ARG A 107 -2.51 7.92 10.20
N TYR A 108 -1.52 7.04 10.07
CA TYR A 108 -0.28 7.33 9.34
C TYR A 108 -0.39 7.06 7.83
N VAL A 109 -1.20 6.08 7.43
CA VAL A 109 -1.35 5.66 6.03
C VAL A 109 -2.82 5.55 5.61
N PRO A 110 -3.60 6.65 5.67
CA PRO A 110 -5.06 6.62 5.44
C PRO A 110 -5.47 6.28 4.00
N PHE A 111 -4.50 6.23 3.08
CA PHE A 111 -4.69 5.82 1.69
C PHE A 111 -4.62 4.29 1.50
N ILE A 112 -4.29 3.53 2.55
CA ILE A 112 -4.27 2.06 2.55
C ILE A 112 -5.49 1.56 3.31
N ASP A 113 -6.13 0.54 2.75
CA ASP A 113 -7.17 -0.22 3.46
C ASP A 113 -6.54 -1.08 4.57
N VAL A 114 -6.33 -0.49 5.73
CA VAL A 114 -5.65 -1.14 6.87
C VAL A 114 -6.36 -2.41 7.35
N PRO A 115 -7.70 -2.43 7.54
CA PRO A 115 -8.42 -3.66 7.87
C PRO A 115 -8.13 -4.79 6.87
N MET A 116 -8.20 -4.50 5.57
CA MET A 116 -7.92 -5.50 4.53
C MET A 116 -6.45 -5.95 4.54
N LEU A 117 -5.52 -5.01 4.72
CA LEU A 117 -4.08 -5.27 4.78
C LEU A 117 -3.72 -6.25 5.91
N LEU A 118 -4.18 -5.96 7.13
CA LEU A 118 -3.83 -6.74 8.33
C LEU A 118 -4.55 -8.09 8.37
N HIS A 119 -5.76 -8.18 7.81
CA HIS A 119 -6.46 -9.46 7.63
C HIS A 119 -5.73 -10.37 6.62
N ARG A 120 -5.25 -9.83 5.49
CA ARG A 120 -4.59 -10.62 4.44
C ARG A 120 -3.13 -10.98 4.76
N ALA A 121 -2.48 -10.25 5.67
CA ALA A 121 -1.17 -10.61 6.19
C ALA A 121 -1.14 -10.44 7.72
N PRO A 122 -1.71 -11.40 8.47
CA PRO A 122 -1.72 -11.37 9.93
C PRO A 122 -0.34 -11.13 10.58
N PRO A 123 0.80 -11.67 10.07
CA PRO A 123 2.11 -11.42 10.67
C PRO A 123 2.50 -9.93 10.78
N LEU A 124 1.87 -9.04 10.01
CA LEU A 124 2.09 -7.59 10.14
C LEU A 124 1.66 -7.04 11.51
N LEU A 125 0.71 -7.69 12.22
CA LEU A 125 0.28 -7.27 13.56
C LEU A 125 1.35 -7.44 14.63
N GLU A 126 2.36 -8.28 14.38
CA GLU A 126 3.48 -8.47 15.30
C GLU A 126 4.55 -7.39 15.12
N MET A 127 4.54 -6.69 13.99
CA MET A 127 5.48 -5.62 13.70
C MET A 127 5.07 -4.33 14.41
N ASP A 128 6.08 -3.53 14.76
CA ASP A 128 5.82 -2.20 15.27
C ASP A 128 5.28 -1.28 14.15
N THR A 129 4.40 -0.34 14.55
CA THR A 129 3.74 0.56 13.60
C THR A 129 4.74 1.46 12.88
N GLU A 130 5.84 1.84 13.52
CA GLU A 130 6.83 2.74 12.94
C GLU A 130 7.58 2.07 11.78
N THR A 131 8.02 0.83 11.97
CA THR A 131 8.65 -0.03 10.98
C THR A 131 7.72 -0.27 9.81
N LEU A 132 6.43 -0.55 10.05
CA LEU A 132 5.44 -0.65 8.98
C LEU A 132 5.34 0.64 8.16
N VAL A 133 5.24 1.79 8.83
CA VAL A 133 5.18 3.10 8.16
C VAL A 133 6.45 3.38 7.36
N ARG A 134 7.64 3.09 7.91
CA ARG A 134 8.92 3.22 7.19
C ARG A 134 8.96 2.32 5.96
N ARG A 135 8.49 1.06 6.05
CA ARG A 135 8.43 0.13 4.90
C ARG A 135 7.45 0.61 3.83
N VAL A 136 6.27 1.09 4.23
CA VAL A 136 5.30 1.71 3.31
C VAL A 136 5.91 2.93 2.61
N ALA A 137 6.60 3.80 3.35
CA ALA A 137 7.27 4.96 2.77
C ALA A 137 8.37 4.57 1.77
N GLY A 138 9.18 3.56 2.09
CA GLY A 138 10.19 3.01 1.18
C GLY A 138 9.58 2.49 -0.12
N LEU A 139 8.53 1.66 -0.02
CA LEU A 139 7.80 1.17 -1.19
C LEU A 139 7.16 2.29 -2.01
N LYS A 140 6.63 3.33 -1.35
CA LYS A 140 6.06 4.51 -2.03
C LYS A 140 7.12 5.26 -2.84
N LEU A 141 8.35 5.34 -2.35
CA LEU A 141 9.48 5.93 -3.07
C LEU A 141 9.96 5.05 -4.23
N ALA A 142 9.88 3.72 -4.09
CA ALA A 142 10.23 2.78 -5.16
C ALA A 142 9.18 2.77 -6.28
N LEU A 143 7.90 2.90 -5.94
CA LEU A 143 6.74 2.77 -6.85
C LEU A 143 5.98 4.09 -7.03
N ARG A 144 6.69 5.19 -7.33
CA ARG A 144 6.10 6.54 -7.45
C ARG A 144 5.11 6.70 -8.62
N GLY A 145 5.05 5.74 -9.54
CA GLY A 145 4.26 5.82 -10.76
C GLY A 145 2.78 5.43 -10.63
N GLY A 146 2.29 5.08 -9.43
CA GLY A 146 0.91 4.64 -9.26
C GLY A 146 0.44 4.50 -7.81
N ASP A 147 -0.67 3.78 -7.64
CA ASP A 147 -1.34 3.61 -6.36
C ASP A 147 -0.74 2.44 -5.54
N LEU A 148 0.02 2.80 -4.51
CA LEU A 148 0.58 1.82 -3.57
C LEU A 148 -0.50 1.07 -2.78
N GLY A 149 -1.66 1.69 -2.51
CA GLY A 149 -2.77 1.06 -1.81
C GLY A 149 -3.30 -0.14 -2.59
N ALA A 150 -3.41 -0.02 -3.92
CA ALA A 150 -3.80 -1.13 -4.79
C ALA A 150 -2.77 -2.28 -4.77
N VAL A 151 -1.46 -1.96 -4.81
CA VAL A 151 -0.40 -2.97 -4.76
C VAL A 151 -0.42 -3.71 -3.42
N LEU A 152 -0.50 -2.98 -2.30
CA LEU A 152 -0.53 -3.57 -0.96
C LEU A 152 -1.84 -4.30 -0.67
N GLY A 153 -2.94 -3.91 -1.30
CA GLY A 153 -4.18 -4.67 -1.28
C GLY A 153 -3.99 -6.07 -1.89
N LEU A 154 -3.23 -6.19 -2.99
CA LEU A 154 -2.95 -7.47 -3.66
C LEU A 154 -1.84 -8.28 -3.00
N ALA A 155 -0.78 -7.62 -2.51
CA ALA A 155 0.41 -8.26 -1.96
C ALA A 155 0.88 -7.58 -0.66
N PRO A 156 0.11 -7.70 0.44
CA PRO A 156 0.47 -7.13 1.73
C PRO A 156 1.77 -7.74 2.29
N GLY A 157 2.09 -8.98 1.91
CA GLY A 157 3.34 -9.65 2.30
C GLY A 157 4.62 -8.95 1.84
N LEU A 158 4.55 -7.98 0.92
CA LEU A 158 5.69 -7.12 0.57
C LEU A 158 6.21 -6.32 1.78
N LEU A 159 5.33 -6.01 2.73
CA LEU A 159 5.72 -5.32 3.97
C LEU A 159 6.42 -6.23 4.97
N LEU A 160 6.45 -7.56 4.75
CA LEU A 160 7.22 -8.50 5.58
C LEU A 160 8.68 -8.58 5.16
N ALA A 161 8.98 -8.29 3.90
CA ALA A 161 10.35 -8.20 3.40
C ALA A 161 11.09 -6.98 3.97
N SER A 162 12.42 -7.07 4.03
CA SER A 162 13.25 -5.92 4.35
C SER A 162 13.11 -4.82 3.29
N ALA A 163 13.41 -3.57 3.68
CA ALA A 163 13.41 -2.45 2.73
C ALA A 163 14.37 -2.69 1.55
N ASP A 164 15.51 -3.32 1.82
CA ASP A 164 16.53 -3.61 0.81
C ASP A 164 16.06 -4.67 -0.18
N GLU A 165 15.40 -5.74 0.28
CA GLU A 165 14.83 -6.77 -0.61
C GLU A 165 13.73 -6.19 -1.50
N ALA A 166 12.83 -5.40 -0.93
CA ALA A 166 11.76 -4.75 -1.69
C ALA A 166 12.32 -3.78 -2.73
N ASN A 167 13.30 -2.95 -2.36
CA ASN A 167 13.97 -2.03 -3.28
C ASN A 167 14.75 -2.77 -4.37
N ALA A 168 15.44 -3.85 -4.03
CA ALA A 168 16.16 -4.69 -4.98
C ALA A 168 15.20 -5.34 -5.98
N ALA A 169 14.02 -5.78 -5.53
CA ALA A 169 13.00 -6.35 -6.40
C ALA A 169 12.48 -5.33 -7.41
N VAL A 170 12.13 -4.12 -6.95
CA VAL A 170 11.66 -3.04 -7.84
C VAL A 170 12.77 -2.56 -8.79
N ALA A 171 14.02 -2.54 -8.34
CA ALA A 171 15.17 -2.24 -9.19
C ALA A 171 15.35 -3.28 -10.30
N GLU A 172 15.07 -4.55 -10.05
CA GLU A 172 15.05 -5.57 -11.10
C GLU A 172 13.89 -5.41 -12.08
N VAL A 173 12.68 -5.10 -11.58
CA VAL A 173 11.56 -4.78 -12.48
C VAL A 173 11.91 -3.61 -13.39
N ARG A 174 12.58 -2.58 -12.87
CA ARG A 174 13.08 -1.46 -13.67
C ARG A 174 14.07 -1.90 -14.75
N ARG A 175 14.97 -2.85 -14.45
CA ARG A 175 15.88 -3.41 -15.45
C ARG A 175 15.13 -4.23 -16.50
N GLU A 176 14.18 -5.06 -16.10
CA GLU A 176 13.32 -5.84 -17.00
C GLU A 176 12.53 -4.93 -17.96
N VAL A 177 11.97 -3.83 -17.46
CA VAL A 177 11.25 -2.83 -18.29
C VAL A 177 12.17 -2.18 -19.33
N LYS A 178 13.42 -1.87 -18.97
CA LYS A 178 14.41 -1.30 -19.91
C LYS A 178 14.75 -2.30 -21.01
N LEU A 179 15.09 -3.54 -20.64
CA LEU A 179 15.42 -4.59 -21.60
C LEU A 179 14.26 -4.91 -22.55
N ALA A 180 13.05 -5.06 -22.03
CA ALA A 180 11.87 -5.33 -22.84
C ALA A 180 11.55 -4.21 -23.84
N ARG A 181 11.96 -2.97 -23.54
CA ARG A 181 11.84 -1.84 -24.49
C ARG A 181 12.92 -1.87 -25.56
N GLU A 182 14.16 -2.17 -25.17
CA GLU A 182 15.30 -2.31 -26.09
C GLU A 182 15.02 -3.42 -27.11
N GLU A 183 14.52 -4.58 -26.66
CA GLU A 183 14.09 -5.69 -27.52
C GLU A 183 12.98 -5.30 -28.51
N ARG A 184 12.11 -4.36 -28.12
CA ARG A 184 11.01 -3.85 -28.96
C ARG A 184 11.42 -2.63 -29.81
N LEU A 185 12.70 -2.28 -29.84
CA LEU A 185 13.24 -1.13 -30.57
C LEU A 185 12.52 0.19 -30.21
N GLN A 186 12.09 0.32 -28.96
CA GLN A 186 11.44 1.53 -28.46
C GLN A 186 12.46 2.53 -27.91
N PRO A 187 12.18 3.85 -27.96
CA PRO A 187 13.09 4.85 -27.41
C PRO A 187 13.33 4.62 -25.91
N PRO A 188 14.56 4.87 -25.43
CA PRO A 188 14.90 4.67 -24.03
C PRO A 188 14.10 5.62 -23.13
N LEU A 189 13.69 5.13 -21.97
CA LEU A 189 13.05 5.97 -20.96
C LEU A 189 14.10 6.78 -20.22
N ARG A 190 13.89 8.09 -20.13
CA ARG A 190 14.71 8.93 -19.26
C ARG A 190 14.54 8.47 -17.82
N GLN A 191 15.67 8.24 -17.16
CA GLN A 191 15.67 7.83 -15.75
C GLN A 191 14.97 8.88 -14.88
N GLY A 192 14.09 8.42 -14.00
CA GLY A 192 13.27 9.24 -13.13
C GLY A 192 12.04 9.86 -13.80
N SER A 193 11.85 9.69 -15.11
CA SER A 193 10.68 10.24 -15.81
C SER A 193 9.37 9.62 -15.31
N ALA A 194 8.27 10.38 -15.40
CA ALA A 194 6.94 9.88 -15.06
C ALA A 194 6.56 8.64 -15.88
N GLN A 195 7.01 8.58 -17.14
CA GLN A 195 6.77 7.43 -18.02
C GLN A 195 7.54 6.18 -17.55
N GLU A 196 8.79 6.32 -17.10
CA GLU A 196 9.54 5.21 -16.47
C GLU A 196 8.86 4.74 -15.19
N GLN A 197 8.51 5.68 -14.31
CA GLN A 197 7.88 5.34 -13.03
C GLN A 197 6.56 4.59 -13.24
N ARG A 198 5.73 5.04 -14.22
CA ARG A 198 4.47 4.39 -14.56
C ARG A 198 4.69 2.99 -15.16
N ALA A 199 5.63 2.83 -16.09
CA ALA A 199 5.94 1.53 -16.68
C ALA A 199 6.45 0.52 -15.62
N VAL A 200 7.30 0.97 -14.68
CA VAL A 200 7.76 0.14 -13.56
C VAL A 200 6.61 -0.23 -12.64
N TYR A 201 5.72 0.71 -12.33
CA TYR A 201 4.53 0.43 -11.54
C TYR A 201 3.61 -0.60 -12.21
N GLU A 202 3.27 -0.41 -13.48
CA GLU A 202 2.41 -1.31 -14.25
C GLU A 202 3.00 -2.73 -14.31
N ALA A 203 4.30 -2.85 -14.61
CA ALA A 203 4.99 -4.13 -14.60
C ALA A 203 4.97 -4.79 -13.21
N THR A 204 5.17 -4.01 -12.14
CA THR A 204 5.11 -4.50 -10.76
C THR A 204 3.71 -5.03 -10.43
N VAL A 205 2.65 -4.30 -10.79
CA VAL A 205 1.26 -4.73 -10.60
C VAL A 205 0.98 -6.02 -11.37
N CYS A 206 1.45 -6.15 -12.61
CA CYS A 206 1.30 -7.39 -13.39
C CYS A 206 1.94 -8.58 -12.70
N ILE A 207 3.17 -8.42 -12.17
CA ILE A 207 3.88 -9.47 -11.44
C ILE A 207 3.12 -9.86 -10.17
N VAL A 208 2.68 -8.86 -9.40
CA VAL A 208 1.93 -9.06 -8.15
C VAL A 208 0.59 -9.74 -8.40
N LYS A 209 -0.13 -9.38 -9.47
CA LYS A 209 -1.38 -10.05 -9.85
C LYS A 209 -1.16 -11.51 -10.24
N ALA A 210 -0.04 -11.84 -10.87
CA ALA A 210 0.25 -13.19 -11.34
C ALA A 210 0.66 -14.15 -10.21
N GLY A 211 1.34 -13.68 -9.16
CA GLY A 211 1.84 -14.57 -8.11
C GLY A 211 2.23 -13.89 -6.80
N GLY A 212 1.55 -12.80 -6.45
CA GLY A 212 1.64 -12.13 -5.16
C GLY A 212 3.00 -11.51 -4.84
N ALA A 213 3.24 -11.29 -3.55
CA ALA A 213 4.47 -10.71 -3.02
C ALA A 213 5.70 -11.55 -3.37
N GLU A 214 5.60 -12.88 -3.26
CA GLU A 214 6.70 -13.81 -3.48
C GLU A 214 7.26 -13.72 -4.91
N SER A 215 6.39 -13.56 -5.90
CA SER A 215 6.83 -13.47 -7.31
C SER A 215 7.65 -12.21 -7.58
N LEU A 216 7.36 -11.12 -6.87
CA LEU A 216 8.17 -9.91 -6.92
C LEU A 216 9.50 -10.13 -6.18
N LEU A 217 9.47 -10.66 -4.96
CA LEU A 217 10.65 -10.84 -4.11
C LEU A 217 11.65 -11.86 -4.68
N LYS A 218 11.19 -12.92 -5.37
CA LYS A 218 12.07 -13.86 -6.09
C LYS A 218 13.01 -13.18 -7.09
N ARG A 219 12.65 -12.00 -7.62
CA ARG A 219 13.54 -11.22 -8.50
C ARG A 219 14.71 -10.61 -7.75
N ALA A 220 14.49 -10.11 -6.53
CA ALA A 220 15.55 -9.65 -5.65
C ALA A 220 16.52 -10.80 -5.32
N GLU A 221 15.99 -11.97 -4.97
CA GLU A 221 16.81 -13.13 -4.64
C GLU A 221 17.73 -13.55 -5.79
N ARG A 222 17.23 -13.54 -7.04
CA ARG A 222 18.05 -13.86 -8.22
C ARG A 222 19.23 -12.91 -8.36
N LYS A 223 19.03 -11.62 -8.10
CA LYS A 223 20.09 -10.62 -8.14
C LYS A 223 21.09 -10.80 -7.00
N MET A 224 20.60 -10.94 -5.76
CA MET A 224 21.45 -11.11 -4.59
C MET A 224 22.28 -12.41 -4.66
N LYS A 225 21.70 -13.51 -5.16
CA LYS A 225 22.43 -14.76 -5.43
C LYS A 225 23.52 -14.55 -6.47
N LYS A 226 23.23 -13.86 -7.58
CA LYS A 226 24.25 -13.52 -8.60
C LYS A 226 25.38 -12.66 -8.03
N GLN A 227 25.07 -11.62 -7.26
CA GLN A 227 26.08 -10.77 -6.63
C GLN A 227 26.95 -11.54 -5.62
N ARG A 228 26.35 -12.45 -4.84
CA ARG A 228 27.09 -13.27 -3.88
C ARG A 228 28.04 -14.26 -4.56
N VAL A 229 27.66 -14.82 -5.71
CA VAL A 229 28.53 -15.68 -6.52
C VAL A 229 29.73 -14.90 -7.06
N VAL A 230 29.52 -13.69 -7.59
CA VAL A 230 30.61 -12.84 -8.13
C VAL A 230 31.63 -12.47 -7.04
N LEU A 231 31.16 -12.06 -5.86
CA LEU A 231 32.03 -11.72 -4.73
C LEU A 231 32.84 -12.92 -4.20
N LEU A 232 32.30 -14.13 -4.30
CA LEU A 232 33.03 -15.34 -3.93
C LEU A 232 34.11 -15.67 -4.96
N THR A 233 33.82 -15.54 -6.26
CA THR A 233 34.79 -15.78 -7.33
C THR A 233 35.96 -14.78 -7.34
N GLU A 234 35.72 -13.52 -6.95
CA GLU A 234 36.78 -12.51 -6.79
C GLU A 234 37.69 -12.80 -5.59
N ARG A 235 37.17 -13.45 -4.54
CA ARG A 235 37.96 -13.85 -3.36
C ARG A 235 38.75 -15.15 -3.55
N THR A 236 38.33 -16.00 -4.48
CA THR A 236 38.99 -17.29 -4.78
C THR A 236 39.90 -17.25 -5.99
N SER A 237 40.25 -16.07 -6.50
CA SER A 237 41.31 -15.93 -7.50
C SER A 237 42.64 -15.68 -6.75
N PRO A 238 43.44 -16.73 -6.42
CA PRO A 238 44.81 -16.51 -6.00
C PRO A 238 45.60 -16.05 -7.23
N HIS A 239 46.30 -14.92 -7.08
CA HIS A 239 47.45 -14.61 -7.92
C HIS A 239 48.59 -15.58 -7.63
#